data_AF-A0A813M6D5-F1
#
_entry.id   AF-A0A813M6D5-F1
#
_cell.length_a   1.000
_cell.length_b   1.000
_cell.length_c   1.000
_cell.angle_alpha   90.00
_cell.angle_beta   90.00
_cell.angle_gamma   90.00
#
_symmetry.space_group_name_H-M   'P 1'
#
loop_
_entity.id
_entity.type
_entity.pdbx_description
1 polymer ?
#
loop_
_entity_poly.entity_id
_entity_poly.type
_entity_poly.pdbx_seq_one_letter_code
_entity_poly.pdbx_strand_id
1 'polypeptide(L)'
;MSNQKKLNLKEKITDDCLDLSLCGLDKIPIKEILEFPKIKKLNLSYNQLTFLPQDFAKLQHIREIDLSKNRLTTLPSNFGSLVNLKTLDLLGNELTKLPPSFSELKSLQWLDLKGNPLEPELRKAAGECSDETQCKKCALNVIKYMKQVAAEVERKRQAELRKQKEEQAKREALELAKEKELKAQKKIEKEQKRVLMEQKKKETEQLKSDNQEKTSSPVKSQVSNELKKKTGVCRGFFSALSYVFFLTLILAGFYVLLVNYCESGNAFRIKAKSFANNPYVSDGMKFLDNKFNFFNKINCDFAYAKKANKLGALGVKKWCNQ
;
A
#
# COMPACT_ATOMS: atom_id res chain seq x y z
N MET A 1 4.19 10.85 42.63
CA MET A 1 3.14 11.41 41.75
C MET A 1 3.52 12.86 41.50
N SER A 2 4.02 13.19 40.31
CA SER A 2 4.48 14.56 40.02
C SER A 2 3.27 15.46 39.87
N ASN A 3 3.12 16.41 40.79
CA ASN A 3 2.13 17.46 40.76
C ASN A 3 2.56 18.48 39.71
N GLN A 4 2.43 18.15 38.42
CA GLN A 4 2.66 19.11 37.34
C GLN A 4 1.55 20.14 37.40
N LYS A 5 1.80 21.21 38.15
CA LYS A 5 1.06 22.48 38.07
C LYS A 5 0.91 22.78 36.58
N LYS A 6 -0.33 22.80 36.09
CA LYS A 6 -0.65 22.96 34.66
C LYS A 6 0.15 24.15 34.12
N LEU A 7 1.13 23.86 33.27
CA LEU A 7 2.06 24.86 32.75
C LEU A 7 1.27 25.91 31.97
N ASN A 8 1.27 27.16 32.45
CA ASN A 8 0.62 28.25 31.73
C ASN A 8 1.60 28.86 30.73
N LEU A 9 1.48 28.47 29.46
CA LEU A 9 2.39 28.94 28.40
C LEU A 9 2.29 30.47 28.21
N LYS A 10 1.14 31.10 28.46
CA LYS A 10 0.97 32.55 28.24
C LYS A 10 1.88 33.40 29.13
N GLU A 11 2.11 32.96 30.36
CA GLU A 11 2.99 33.63 31.32
C GLU A 11 4.47 33.43 31.01
N LYS A 12 4.79 32.50 30.11
CA LYS A 12 6.13 32.16 29.66
C LYS A 12 6.50 32.84 28.34
N ILE A 13 5.60 33.65 27.79
CA ILE A 13 5.83 34.38 26.53
C ILE A 13 6.24 35.81 26.86
N THR A 14 7.38 36.22 26.31
CA THR A 14 7.83 37.61 26.29
C THR A 14 8.12 37.97 24.83
N ASP A 15 7.40 38.96 24.31
CA ASP A 15 7.43 39.37 22.90
C ASP A 15 7.17 38.19 21.92
N ASP A 16 8.20 37.76 21.19
CA ASP A 16 8.17 36.63 20.27
C ASP A 16 8.92 35.40 20.80
N CYS A 17 9.27 35.39 22.08
CA CYS A 17 10.01 34.32 22.76
C CYS A 17 9.12 33.54 23.72
N LEU A 18 9.10 32.22 23.58
CA LEU A 18 8.54 31.29 24.57
C LEU A 18 9.65 30.67 25.38
N ASP A 19 9.71 31.00 26.67
CA ASP A 19 10.71 30.48 27.59
C ASP A 19 10.17 29.34 28.45
N LEU A 20 10.52 28.12 28.07
CA LEU A 20 10.23 26.88 28.79
C LEU A 20 11.51 26.27 29.39
N SER A 21 12.56 27.07 29.57
CA SER A 21 13.78 26.62 30.23
C SER A 21 13.54 26.29 31.71
N LEU A 22 14.34 25.37 32.26
CA LEU A 22 14.32 25.00 33.69
C LEU A 22 12.93 24.57 34.23
N CYS A 23 12.03 24.13 33.36
CA CYS A 23 10.66 23.75 33.74
C CYS A 23 10.55 22.27 34.15
N GLY A 24 11.65 21.51 34.11
CA GLY A 24 11.67 20.09 34.44
C GLY A 24 10.87 19.25 33.44
N LEU A 25 10.80 19.68 32.18
CA LEU A 25 10.02 19.03 31.13
C LEU A 25 10.63 17.69 30.74
N ASP A 26 9.80 16.65 30.73
CA ASP A 26 10.05 15.34 30.12
C ASP A 26 9.41 15.25 28.71
N LYS A 27 8.36 16.05 28.47
CA LYS A 27 7.63 16.13 27.21
C LYS A 27 7.33 17.58 26.83
N ILE A 28 7.31 17.85 25.53
CA ILE A 28 7.06 19.18 24.97
C ILE A 28 5.56 19.31 24.63
N PRO A 29 4.86 20.36 25.11
CA PRO A 29 3.47 20.63 24.78
C PRO A 29 3.31 21.24 23.38
N ILE A 30 3.58 20.46 22.33
CA ILE A 30 3.64 20.97 20.94
C ILE A 30 2.30 21.49 20.45
N LYS A 31 1.19 20.86 20.85
CA LYS A 31 -0.15 21.30 20.42
C LYS A 31 -0.43 22.70 20.94
N GLU A 32 -0.07 22.94 22.18
CA GLU A 32 -0.23 24.22 22.86
C GLU A 32 0.73 25.27 22.28
N ILE A 33 1.97 24.92 21.96
CA ILE A 33 2.91 25.85 21.30
C ILE A 33 2.37 26.29 19.93
N LEU A 34 1.74 25.39 19.16
CA LEU A 34 1.15 25.71 17.86
C LEU A 34 0.02 26.74 17.93
N GLU A 35 -0.61 26.93 19.09
CA GLU A 35 -1.65 27.96 19.29
C GLU A 35 -1.06 29.38 19.29
N PHE A 36 0.27 29.53 19.32
CA PHE A 36 0.96 30.82 19.37
C PHE A 36 1.83 31.08 18.13
N PRO A 37 1.23 31.31 16.94
CA PRO A 37 1.96 31.41 15.66
C PRO A 37 2.90 32.64 15.56
N LYS A 38 2.73 33.62 16.47
CA LYS A 38 3.57 34.83 16.53
C LYS A 38 4.97 34.55 17.09
N ILE A 39 5.12 33.48 17.87
CA ILE A 39 6.39 33.12 18.50
C ILE A 39 7.40 32.79 17.41
N LYS A 40 8.65 33.20 17.62
CA LYS A 40 9.78 32.93 16.73
C LYS A 40 10.94 32.29 17.47
N LYS A 41 11.01 32.44 18.79
CA LYS A 41 12.07 31.89 19.62
C LYS A 41 11.48 30.92 20.64
N LEU A 42 12.06 29.74 20.73
CA LEU A 42 11.63 28.69 21.65
C LEU A 42 12.82 28.25 22.49
N ASN A 43 12.81 28.61 23.77
CA ASN A 43 13.81 28.15 24.71
C ASN A 43 13.28 26.93 25.47
N LEU A 44 13.95 25.79 25.29
CA LEU A 44 13.69 24.51 25.95
C LEU A 44 14.93 24.02 26.70
N SER A 45 15.90 24.91 26.96
CA SER A 45 17.16 24.57 27.62
C SER A 45 16.98 24.10 29.07
N TYR A 46 17.96 23.36 29.58
CA TYR A 46 17.99 22.88 30.97
C TYR A 46 16.72 22.12 31.39
N ASN A 47 16.24 21.23 30.53
CA ASN A 47 15.15 20.30 30.83
C ASN A 47 15.67 18.85 30.87
N GLN A 48 14.76 17.87 30.92
CA GLN A 48 15.09 16.45 31.00
C GLN A 48 14.65 15.71 29.72
N LEU A 49 14.63 16.41 28.58
CA LEU A 49 14.15 15.86 27.32
C LEU A 49 15.12 14.81 26.79
N THR A 50 14.62 13.58 26.58
CA THR A 50 15.41 12.46 26.02
C THR A 50 15.20 12.26 24.52
N PHE A 51 14.06 12.70 24.01
CA PHE A 51 13.71 12.69 22.59
C PHE A 51 12.76 13.85 22.25
N LEU A 52 12.70 14.22 20.97
CA LEU A 52 11.65 15.09 20.44
C LEU A 52 10.66 14.25 19.63
N PRO A 53 9.34 14.42 19.80
CA PRO A 53 8.36 13.69 19.01
C PRO A 53 8.38 14.15 17.54
N GLN A 54 7.90 13.31 16.62
CA GLN A 54 7.87 13.62 15.17
C GLN A 54 7.07 14.89 14.84
N ASP A 55 6.08 15.22 15.67
CA ASP A 55 5.27 16.43 15.55
C ASP A 55 6.05 17.71 15.84
N PHE A 56 7.26 17.64 16.41
CA PHE A 56 8.09 18.81 16.69
C PHE A 56 8.42 19.59 15.40
N ALA A 57 8.56 18.88 14.29
CA ALA A 57 8.80 19.47 12.98
C ALA A 57 7.60 20.28 12.42
N LYS A 58 6.43 20.25 13.07
CA LYS A 58 5.28 21.13 12.74
C LYS A 58 5.51 22.58 13.14
N LEU A 59 6.48 22.87 14.02
CA LEU A 59 6.84 24.22 14.47
C LEU A 59 7.62 25.03 13.41
N GLN A 60 7.19 24.98 12.16
CA GLN A 60 7.87 25.56 11.00
C GLN A 60 7.97 27.10 11.04
N HIS A 61 7.19 27.75 11.91
CA HIS A 61 7.18 29.19 12.08
C HIS A 61 8.30 29.70 13.02
N ILE A 62 8.94 28.80 13.77
CA ILE A 62 10.04 29.10 14.71
C ILE A 62 11.34 29.33 13.93
N ARG A 63 12.15 30.27 14.43
CA ARG A 63 13.42 30.71 13.84
C ARG A 63 14.61 30.46 14.76
N GLU A 64 14.41 30.45 16.07
CA GLU A 64 15.47 30.22 17.05
C GLU A 64 14.98 29.14 18.03
N ILE A 65 15.77 28.08 18.19
CA ILE A 65 15.47 27.00 19.13
C ILE A 65 16.71 26.78 20.01
N ASP A 66 16.51 26.86 21.32
CA ASP A 66 17.51 26.43 22.29
C ASP A 66 17.06 25.12 22.94
N LEU A 67 17.81 24.05 22.71
CA LEU A 67 17.64 22.72 23.28
C LEU A 67 18.88 22.31 24.11
N SER A 68 19.73 23.28 24.47
CA SER A 68 20.94 23.02 25.24
C SER A 68 20.64 22.40 26.61
N LYS A 69 21.59 21.65 27.14
CA LYS A 69 21.53 21.03 28.47
C LYS A 69 20.29 20.17 28.68
N ASN A 70 20.02 19.31 27.70
CA ASN A 70 19.02 18.24 27.77
C ASN A 70 19.72 16.87 27.69
N ARG A 71 18.96 15.80 27.46
CA ARG A 71 19.48 14.42 27.32
C ARG A 71 19.09 13.82 25.97
N LEU A 72 19.00 14.66 24.94
CA LEU A 72 18.54 14.22 23.62
C LEU A 72 19.54 13.24 23.01
N THR A 73 19.07 12.03 22.71
CA THR A 73 19.89 10.98 22.08
C THR A 73 19.80 11.01 20.55
N THR A 74 18.66 11.46 20.03
CA THR A 74 18.40 11.60 18.60
C THR A 74 17.44 12.77 18.33
N LEU A 75 17.47 13.28 17.10
CA LEU A 75 16.46 14.20 16.56
C LEU A 75 15.51 13.43 15.63
N PRO A 76 14.25 13.88 15.48
CA PRO A 76 13.27 13.20 14.64
C PRO A 76 13.69 13.21 13.16
N SER A 77 13.29 12.18 12.43
CA SER A 77 13.68 11.96 11.03
C SER A 77 13.22 13.06 10.06
N ASN A 78 12.26 13.88 10.48
CA ASN A 78 11.70 15.01 9.73
C ASN A 78 12.16 16.38 10.28
N PHE A 79 13.18 16.43 11.14
CA PHE A 79 13.67 17.68 11.75
C PHE A 79 14.04 18.75 10.70
N GLY A 80 14.42 18.31 9.49
CA GLY A 80 14.70 19.16 8.32
C GLY A 80 13.54 20.03 7.85
N SER A 81 12.30 19.69 8.21
CA SER A 81 11.11 20.46 7.83
C SER A 81 11.02 21.82 8.52
N LEU A 82 11.86 22.11 9.53
CA LEU A 82 11.99 23.43 10.15
C LEU A 82 12.76 24.40 9.24
N VAL A 83 12.23 24.63 8.03
CA VAL A 83 12.92 25.35 6.94
C VAL A 83 13.26 26.81 7.27
N ASN A 84 12.57 27.41 8.24
CA ASN A 84 12.79 28.80 8.68
C ASN A 84 13.75 28.91 9.88
N LEU A 85 14.25 27.79 10.41
CA LEU A 85 15.16 27.77 11.55
C LEU A 85 16.50 28.40 11.16
N LYS A 86 16.93 29.38 11.95
CA LYS A 86 18.17 30.14 11.78
C LYS A 86 19.20 29.84 12.86
N THR A 87 18.74 29.68 14.10
CA THR A 87 19.60 29.41 15.25
C THR A 87 19.13 28.14 15.93
N LEU A 88 20.06 27.23 16.16
CA LEU A 88 19.82 25.98 16.87
C LEU A 88 20.93 25.72 17.87
N ASP A 89 20.60 25.70 19.15
CA ASP A 89 21.52 25.28 20.21
C ASP A 89 21.19 23.86 20.67
N LEU A 90 22.17 22.96 20.57
CA LEU A 90 22.09 21.58 21.03
C LEU A 90 23.23 21.24 22.02
N LEU A 91 23.91 22.26 22.55
CA LEU A 91 25.02 22.12 23.50
C LEU A 91 24.66 21.19 24.67
N GLY A 92 25.52 20.22 24.96
CA GLY A 92 25.38 19.36 26.14
C GLY A 92 24.14 18.47 26.09
N ASN A 93 24.03 17.67 25.03
CA ASN A 93 23.06 16.60 24.86
C ASN A 93 23.81 15.26 24.66
N GLU A 94 23.10 14.19 24.33
CA GLU A 94 23.64 12.85 24.13
C GLU A 94 23.58 12.43 22.65
N LEU A 95 23.64 13.40 21.73
CA LEU A 95 23.52 13.14 20.29
C LEU A 95 24.79 12.46 19.77
N THR A 96 24.60 11.34 19.07
CA THR A 96 25.68 10.66 18.34
C THR A 96 25.65 11.00 16.85
N LYS A 97 24.46 11.22 16.30
CA LYS A 97 24.21 11.50 14.88
C LYS A 97 23.08 12.49 14.69
N LEU A 98 23.03 13.09 13.50
CA LEU A 98 21.91 13.92 13.05
C LEU A 98 21.12 13.19 11.95
N PRO A 99 19.80 13.40 11.83
CA PRO A 99 18.98 12.77 10.80
C PRO A 99 19.37 13.28 9.39
N PRO A 100 19.28 12.48 8.31
CA PRO A 100 19.60 12.94 6.95
C PRO A 100 18.85 14.21 6.51
N SER A 101 17.61 14.38 7.00
CA SER A 101 16.80 15.57 6.77
C SER A 101 17.45 16.86 7.30
N PHE A 102 18.41 16.79 8.22
CA PHE A 102 19.08 17.98 8.78
C PHE A 102 19.69 18.85 7.68
N SER A 103 20.08 18.24 6.54
CA SER A 103 20.53 18.93 5.32
C SER A 103 19.50 19.91 4.70
N GLU A 104 18.22 19.75 5.03
CA GLU A 104 17.09 20.55 4.52
C GLU A 104 16.88 21.87 5.28
N LEU A 105 17.60 22.09 6.40
CA LEU A 105 17.58 23.34 7.16
C LEU A 105 18.31 24.47 6.40
N LYS A 106 17.70 24.94 5.31
CA LYS A 106 18.29 25.89 4.34
C LYS A 106 18.60 27.26 4.94
N SER A 107 17.88 27.66 5.99
CA SER A 107 18.05 28.96 6.65
C SER A 107 18.94 28.90 7.90
N LEU A 108 19.49 27.74 8.25
CA LEU A 108 20.31 27.60 9.46
C LEU A 108 21.62 28.37 9.29
N GLN A 109 21.86 29.29 10.22
CA GLN A 109 22.98 30.21 10.23
C GLN A 109 23.89 30.01 11.44
N TRP A 110 23.37 29.51 12.56
CA TRP A 110 24.12 29.30 13.79
C TRP A 110 23.77 27.94 14.40
N LEU A 111 24.79 27.19 14.80
CA LEU A 111 24.64 25.86 15.37
C LEU A 111 25.73 25.60 16.41
N ASP A 112 25.32 25.17 17.60
CA ASP A 112 26.21 24.58 18.60
C ASP A 112 25.84 23.12 18.84
N LEU A 113 26.84 22.24 18.75
CA LEU A 113 26.75 20.81 19.02
C LEU A 113 27.76 20.36 20.10
N LYS A 114 28.46 21.29 20.74
CA LYS A 114 29.48 20.99 21.75
C LYS A 114 28.90 20.14 22.89
N GLY A 115 29.73 19.32 23.51
CA GLY A 115 29.28 18.46 24.62
C GLY A 115 28.32 17.36 24.20
N ASN A 116 28.30 16.96 22.92
CA ASN A 116 27.61 15.77 22.43
C ASN A 116 28.64 14.68 22.04
N PRO A 117 28.35 13.39 22.28
CA PRO A 117 29.19 12.26 21.85
C PRO A 117 29.05 11.96 20.35
N LEU A 118 29.26 12.97 19.50
CA LEU A 118 29.09 12.89 18.05
C LEU A 118 30.04 11.87 17.42
N GLU A 119 29.56 11.15 16.39
CA GLU A 119 30.40 10.32 15.54
C GLU A 119 31.60 11.10 14.96
N PRO A 120 32.77 10.47 14.78
CA PRO A 120 34.01 11.17 14.44
C PRO A 120 33.92 12.09 13.21
N GLU A 121 33.26 11.65 12.15
CA GLU A 121 33.12 12.42 10.90
C GLU A 121 32.23 13.65 11.08
N LEU A 122 31.11 13.49 11.80
CA LEU A 122 30.22 14.60 12.11
C LEU A 122 30.90 15.61 13.06
N ARG A 123 31.62 15.11 14.08
CA ARG A 123 32.39 15.94 15.00
C ARG A 123 33.44 16.78 14.26
N LYS A 124 34.15 16.16 13.31
CA LYS A 124 35.13 16.84 12.47
C LYS A 124 34.49 17.89 11.57
N ALA A 125 33.32 17.60 11.00
CA ALA A 125 32.57 18.56 10.19
C ALA A 125 32.07 19.75 11.01
N ALA A 126 31.54 19.50 12.21
CA ALA A 126 31.07 20.54 13.13
C ALA A 126 32.20 21.50 13.54
N GLY A 127 33.37 20.96 13.90
CA GLY A 127 34.48 21.76 14.40
C GLY A 127 34.20 22.35 15.79
N GLU A 128 34.89 23.45 16.09
CA GLU A 128 34.69 24.19 17.34
C GLU A 128 33.57 25.22 17.21
N CYS A 129 33.00 25.62 18.34
CA CYS A 129 32.00 26.67 18.48
C CYS A 129 32.26 27.37 19.83
N SER A 130 33.37 28.10 19.90
CA SER A 130 33.77 28.89 21.08
C SER A 130 33.35 30.36 20.96
N ASP A 131 33.05 30.82 19.74
CA ASP A 131 32.57 32.16 19.43
C ASP A 131 31.51 32.13 18.32
N GLU A 132 30.81 33.25 18.11
CA GLU A 132 29.72 33.35 17.14
C GLU A 132 30.15 33.00 15.70
N THR A 133 31.37 33.36 15.29
CA THR A 133 31.87 33.10 13.95
C THR A 133 32.10 31.61 13.74
N GLN A 134 32.68 30.94 14.75
CA GLN A 134 32.88 29.50 14.74
C GLN A 134 31.55 28.74 14.68
N CYS A 135 30.55 29.15 15.46
CA CYS A 135 29.23 28.51 15.46
C CYS A 135 28.47 28.72 14.14
N LYS A 136 28.65 29.87 13.48
CA LYS A 136 28.15 30.09 12.12
C LYS A 136 28.81 29.17 11.10
N LYS A 137 30.14 28.99 11.23
CA LYS A 137 30.90 28.06 10.39
C LYS A 137 30.51 26.60 10.63
N CYS A 138 30.26 26.23 11.89
CA CYS A 138 29.72 24.93 12.28
C CYS A 138 28.42 24.63 11.54
N ALA A 139 27.44 25.55 11.57
CA ALA A 139 26.18 25.39 10.85
C ALA A 139 26.40 25.11 9.36
N LEU A 140 27.22 25.93 8.68
CA LEU A 140 27.51 25.76 7.25
C LEU A 140 28.17 24.41 6.94
N ASN A 141 29.17 24.02 7.73
CA ASN A 141 29.91 22.78 7.51
C ASN A 141 29.05 21.54 7.78
N VAL A 142 28.26 21.55 8.87
CA VAL A 142 27.35 20.45 9.21
C VAL A 142 26.29 20.30 8.13
N ILE A 143 25.67 21.39 7.66
CA ILE A 143 24.70 21.31 6.54
C ILE A 143 25.36 20.73 5.29
N LYS A 144 26.58 21.14 4.95
CA LYS A 144 27.33 20.60 3.82
C LYS A 144 27.62 19.09 3.98
N TYR A 145 28.08 18.67 5.15
CA TYR A 145 28.31 17.25 5.47
C TYR A 145 27.02 16.44 5.39
N MET A 146 25.94 16.92 6.01
CA MET A 146 24.64 16.24 6.02
C MET A 146 24.04 16.13 4.61
N LYS A 147 24.30 17.08 3.70
CA LYS A 147 23.92 16.96 2.29
C LYS A 147 24.61 15.77 1.61
N GLN A 148 25.89 15.54 1.91
CA GLN A 148 26.63 14.40 1.37
C GLN A 148 26.09 13.08 1.92
N VAL A 149 25.83 13.03 3.24
CA VAL A 149 25.22 11.87 3.91
C VAL A 149 23.83 11.56 3.33
N ALA A 150 22.97 12.58 3.17
CA ALA A 150 21.63 12.42 2.60
C ALA A 150 21.69 11.90 1.15
N ALA A 151 22.61 12.43 0.33
CA ALA A 151 22.80 11.95 -1.04
C ALA A 151 23.30 10.49 -1.08
N GLU A 152 24.14 10.07 -0.13
CA GLU A 152 24.56 8.67 -0.03
C GLU A 152 23.42 7.74 0.38
N VAL A 153 22.63 8.13 1.39
CA VAL A 153 21.45 7.37 1.82
C VAL A 153 20.47 7.21 0.67
N GLU A 154 20.20 8.26 -0.10
CA GLU A 154 19.31 8.21 -1.25
C GLU A 154 19.87 7.35 -2.39
N ARG A 155 21.17 7.44 -2.68
CA ARG A 155 21.82 6.55 -3.67
C ARG A 155 21.70 5.08 -3.27
N LYS A 156 21.93 4.74 -2.00
CA LYS A 156 21.78 3.38 -1.47
C LYS A 156 20.33 2.90 -1.60
N ARG A 157 19.36 3.75 -1.25
CA ARG A 157 17.93 3.46 -1.41
C ARG A 157 17.54 3.18 -2.86
N GLN A 158 18.02 3.99 -3.80
CA GLN A 158 17.74 3.82 -5.21
C GLN A 158 18.40 2.56 -5.78
N ALA A 159 19.63 2.24 -5.36
CA ALA A 159 20.32 1.01 -5.77
C ALA A 159 19.57 -0.24 -5.28
N GLU A 160 19.13 -0.25 -4.02
CA GLU A 160 18.34 -1.34 -3.45
C GLU A 160 17.00 -1.52 -4.19
N LEU A 161 16.30 -0.42 -4.48
CA LEU A 161 15.05 -0.49 -5.24
C LEU A 161 15.27 -1.03 -6.68
N ARG A 162 16.38 -0.67 -7.33
CA ARG A 162 16.72 -1.21 -8.66
C ARG A 162 17.00 -2.71 -8.59
N LYS A 163 17.77 -3.16 -7.59
CA LYS A 163 18.04 -4.58 -7.35
C LYS A 163 16.75 -5.37 -7.14
N GLN A 164 15.84 -4.85 -6.31
CA GLN A 164 14.53 -5.47 -6.08
C GLN A 164 13.69 -5.57 -7.37
N LYS A 165 13.67 -4.50 -8.19
CA LYS A 165 12.98 -4.50 -9.48
C LYS A 165 13.58 -5.49 -10.48
N GLU A 166 14.90 -5.60 -10.54
CA GLU A 166 15.59 -6.56 -11.40
C GLU A 166 15.34 -8.00 -10.95
N GLU A 167 15.37 -8.28 -9.65
CA GLU A 167 15.02 -9.60 -9.10
C GLU A 167 13.56 -9.95 -9.38
N GLN A 168 12.65 -9.00 -9.21
CA GLN A 168 11.24 -9.18 -9.55
C GLN A 168 11.06 -9.48 -11.04
N ALA A 169 11.67 -8.70 -11.92
CA ALA A 169 11.59 -8.91 -13.37
C ALA A 169 12.17 -10.28 -13.79
N LYS A 170 13.27 -10.72 -13.16
CA LYS A 170 13.83 -12.07 -13.38
C LYS A 170 12.87 -13.18 -12.94
N ARG A 171 12.21 -13.02 -11.79
CA ARG A 171 11.20 -13.99 -11.31
C ARG A 171 10.01 -14.05 -12.26
N GLU A 172 9.48 -12.90 -12.66
CA GLU A 172 8.36 -12.82 -13.61
C GLU A 172 8.73 -13.41 -14.98
N ALA A 173 9.94 -13.14 -15.49
CA ALA A 173 10.42 -13.73 -16.74
C ALA A 173 10.59 -15.25 -16.64
N LEU A 174 11.09 -15.75 -15.49
CA LEU A 174 11.23 -17.18 -15.24
C LEU A 174 9.86 -17.88 -15.15
N GLU A 175 8.88 -17.29 -14.46
CA GLU A 175 7.52 -17.83 -14.42
C GLU A 175 6.87 -17.85 -15.80
N LEU A 176 7.02 -16.77 -16.57
CA LEU A 176 6.51 -16.72 -17.94
C LEU A 176 7.18 -17.76 -18.84
N ALA A 177 8.48 -18.00 -18.68
CA ALA A 177 9.20 -19.04 -19.41
C ALA A 177 8.68 -20.44 -19.06
N LYS A 178 8.52 -20.74 -17.76
CA LYS A 178 7.95 -22.01 -17.29
C LYS A 178 6.52 -22.22 -17.79
N GLU A 179 5.70 -21.17 -17.83
CA GLU A 179 4.34 -21.25 -18.34
C GLU A 179 4.31 -21.55 -19.84
N LYS A 180 5.18 -20.89 -20.62
CA LYS A 180 5.34 -21.15 -22.06
C LYS A 180 5.80 -22.59 -22.32
N GLU A 181 6.76 -23.09 -21.53
CA GLU A 181 7.25 -24.46 -21.62
C GLU A 181 6.15 -25.47 -21.31
N LEU A 182 5.41 -25.28 -20.20
CA LEU A 182 4.27 -26.14 -19.84
C LEU A 182 3.19 -26.14 -20.93
N LYS A 183 2.90 -24.97 -21.51
CA LYS A 183 1.95 -24.85 -22.64
C LYS A 183 2.45 -25.59 -23.89
N ALA A 184 3.76 -25.57 -24.17
CA ALA A 184 4.35 -26.31 -25.28
C ALA A 184 4.30 -27.84 -25.05
N GLN A 185 4.67 -28.29 -23.84
CA GLN A 185 4.58 -29.71 -23.46
C GLN A 185 3.15 -30.25 -23.57
N LYS A 186 2.15 -29.51 -23.07
CA LYS A 186 0.73 -29.88 -23.21
C LYS A 186 0.27 -29.98 -24.67
N LYS A 187 0.82 -29.15 -25.57
CA LYS A 187 0.54 -29.26 -27.02
C LYS A 187 1.14 -30.53 -27.62
N ILE A 188 2.40 -30.83 -27.30
CA ILE A 188 3.08 -32.05 -27.76
C ILE A 188 2.33 -33.29 -27.25
N GLU A 189 1.96 -33.33 -25.97
CA GLU A 189 1.20 -34.45 -25.38
C GLU A 189 -0.17 -34.64 -26.05
N LYS A 190 -0.89 -33.54 -26.32
CA LYS A 190 -2.17 -33.59 -27.03
C LYS A 190 -2.01 -34.16 -28.45
N GLU A 191 -0.92 -33.82 -29.14
CA GLU A 191 -0.64 -34.33 -30.48
C GLU A 191 -0.22 -35.81 -30.45
N GLN A 192 0.64 -36.22 -29.51
CA GLN A 192 0.99 -37.63 -29.30
C GLN A 192 -0.25 -38.49 -29.01
N LYS A 193 -1.18 -38.00 -28.18
CA LYS A 193 -2.45 -38.70 -27.92
C LYS A 193 -3.31 -38.82 -29.17
N ARG A 194 -3.35 -37.81 -30.05
CA ARG A 194 -4.08 -37.87 -31.32
C ARG A 194 -3.50 -38.93 -32.25
N VAL A 195 -2.18 -38.92 -32.45
CA VAL A 195 -1.47 -39.90 -33.27
C VAL A 195 -1.69 -41.32 -32.74
N LEU A 196 -1.57 -41.52 -31.42
CA LEU A 196 -1.83 -42.82 -30.78
C LEU A 196 -3.27 -43.30 -30.99
N MET A 197 -4.27 -42.41 -30.87
CA MET A 197 -5.66 -42.79 -31.14
C MET A 197 -5.89 -43.15 -32.61
N GLU A 198 -5.23 -42.46 -33.53
CA GLU A 198 -5.34 -42.74 -34.97
C GLU A 198 -4.67 -44.07 -35.36
N GLN A 199 -3.52 -44.41 -34.78
CA GLN A 199 -2.89 -45.73 -34.91
C GLN A 199 -3.80 -46.84 -34.40
N LYS A 200 -4.35 -46.69 -33.18
CA LYS A 200 -5.30 -47.67 -32.62
C LYS A 200 -6.55 -47.84 -33.49
N LYS A 201 -7.05 -46.77 -34.10
CA LYS A 201 -8.19 -46.84 -35.03
C LYS A 201 -7.84 -47.67 -36.27
N LYS A 202 -6.68 -47.43 -36.89
CA LYS A 202 -6.19 -48.21 -38.04
C LYS A 202 -5.99 -49.68 -37.68
N GLU A 203 -5.37 -49.99 -36.54
CA GLU A 203 -5.22 -51.36 -36.04
C GLU A 203 -6.57 -52.05 -35.82
N THR A 204 -7.56 -51.35 -35.26
CA THR A 204 -8.92 -51.88 -35.05
C THR A 204 -9.64 -52.13 -36.37
N GLU A 205 -9.41 -51.29 -37.38
CA GLU A 205 -9.94 -51.48 -38.74
C GLU A 205 -9.28 -52.68 -39.44
N GLN A 206 -7.98 -52.89 -39.23
CA GLN A 206 -7.21 -54.01 -39.78
C GLN A 206 -7.60 -55.36 -39.13
N LEU A 207 -7.82 -55.38 -37.81
CA LEU A 207 -8.40 -56.53 -37.08
C LEU A 207 -9.83 -56.88 -37.52
N LYS A 208 -10.55 -55.94 -38.14
CA LYS A 208 -11.87 -56.19 -38.74
C LYS A 208 -11.78 -56.73 -40.17
N SER A 209 -10.77 -56.34 -40.95
CA SER A 209 -10.53 -56.90 -42.29
C SER A 209 -9.95 -58.32 -42.23
N ASP A 210 -9.08 -58.63 -41.27
CA ASP A 210 -8.49 -59.98 -41.13
C ASP A 210 -9.53 -61.03 -40.66
N ASN A 211 -10.61 -60.57 -40.00
CA ASN A 211 -11.77 -61.41 -39.67
C ASN A 211 -12.74 -61.60 -40.85
N GLN A 212 -12.55 -60.93 -41.98
CA GLN A 212 -13.31 -61.18 -43.22
C GLN A 212 -12.64 -62.17 -44.18
N GLU A 213 -11.38 -62.56 -43.94
CA GLU A 213 -10.67 -63.55 -44.78
C GLU A 213 -10.74 -64.99 -44.24
N LYS A 214 -11.51 -65.23 -43.17
CA LYS A 214 -11.83 -66.57 -42.65
C LYS A 214 -13.34 -66.79 -42.49
N THR A 215 -14.12 -66.60 -43.55
CA THR A 215 -15.39 -67.34 -43.74
C THR A 215 -15.70 -67.47 -45.23
N SER A 216 -15.26 -68.56 -45.84
CA SER A 216 -15.78 -69.04 -47.13
C SER A 216 -16.53 -70.35 -46.90
N SER A 217 -17.86 -70.30 -46.85
CA SER A 217 -18.76 -71.33 -47.42
C SER A 217 -20.23 -70.91 -47.26
N PRO A 218 -21.11 -71.18 -48.27
CA PRO A 218 -22.44 -70.59 -48.34
C PRO A 218 -23.53 -71.58 -47.87
N VAL A 219 -24.50 -71.11 -47.07
CA VAL A 219 -25.81 -71.77 -46.95
C VAL A 219 -26.92 -70.72 -46.96
N LYS A 220 -27.82 -70.86 -47.94
CA LYS A 220 -29.05 -70.08 -48.12
C LYS A 220 -30.06 -70.42 -47.01
N SER A 221 -30.80 -69.42 -46.53
CA SER A 221 -32.26 -69.51 -46.42
C SER A 221 -32.89 -68.12 -46.38
N GLN A 222 -33.88 -67.92 -47.24
CA GLN A 222 -34.81 -66.79 -47.20
C GLN A 222 -35.75 -66.97 -46.00
N VAL A 223 -36.31 -65.87 -45.47
CA VAL A 223 -37.76 -65.67 -45.29
C VAL A 223 -38.02 -64.28 -44.68
N SER A 224 -38.87 -63.53 -45.41
CA SER A 224 -39.81 -62.47 -45.02
C SER A 224 -39.34 -61.18 -44.33
N ASN A 225 -39.57 -60.09 -45.07
CA ASN A 225 -39.92 -58.78 -44.55
C ASN A 225 -41.04 -58.86 -43.49
N GLU A 226 -40.80 -58.27 -42.33
CA GLU A 226 -41.84 -57.51 -41.63
C GLU A 226 -41.24 -56.22 -41.08
N LEU A 227 -41.85 -55.11 -41.47
CA LEU A 227 -41.66 -53.80 -40.86
C LEU A 227 -41.83 -53.90 -39.34
N LYS A 228 -40.82 -53.46 -38.58
CA LYS A 228 -41.05 -52.69 -37.36
C LYS A 228 -39.89 -51.74 -37.09
N LYS A 229 -40.02 -50.59 -37.74
CA LYS A 229 -39.67 -49.27 -37.21
C LYS A 229 -40.00 -49.23 -35.70
N LYS A 230 -38.97 -49.22 -34.85
CA LYS A 230 -38.96 -48.55 -33.55
C LYS A 230 -37.52 -48.24 -33.16
N THR A 231 -36.96 -47.30 -33.92
CA THR A 231 -35.99 -46.37 -33.36
C THR A 231 -36.67 -45.59 -32.22
N GLY A 232 -35.98 -45.50 -31.09
CA GLY A 232 -36.14 -44.39 -30.16
C GLY A 232 -37.17 -44.57 -29.06
N VAL A 233 -36.76 -45.16 -27.94
CA VAL A 233 -36.95 -44.61 -26.58
C VAL A 233 -35.70 -45.03 -25.77
N CYS A 234 -35.31 -44.26 -24.75
CA CYS A 234 -34.13 -44.45 -23.88
C CYS A 234 -32.76 -43.87 -24.30
N ARG A 235 -32.71 -42.85 -25.17
CA ARG A 235 -31.51 -41.96 -25.25
C ARG A 235 -31.71 -40.54 -24.73
N GLY A 236 -32.95 -40.15 -24.40
CA GLY A 236 -33.30 -38.80 -23.95
C GLY A 236 -33.45 -38.61 -22.43
N PHE A 237 -33.75 -39.67 -21.66
CA PHE A 237 -34.01 -39.53 -20.22
C PHE A 237 -32.72 -39.41 -19.38
N PHE A 238 -31.66 -40.14 -19.74
CA PHE A 238 -30.37 -40.03 -19.04
C PHE A 238 -29.62 -38.71 -19.32
N SER A 239 -29.82 -38.09 -20.48
CA SER A 239 -29.15 -36.81 -20.78
C SER A 239 -29.83 -35.62 -20.07
N ALA A 240 -31.15 -35.65 -19.90
CA ALA A 240 -31.88 -34.57 -19.22
C ALA A 240 -31.61 -34.57 -17.70
N LEU A 241 -31.61 -35.73 -17.05
CA LEU A 241 -31.27 -35.87 -15.64
C LEU A 241 -29.81 -35.48 -15.34
N SER A 242 -28.88 -35.85 -16.23
CA SER A 242 -27.49 -35.43 -16.16
C SER A 242 -27.35 -33.91 -16.32
N TYR A 243 -28.07 -33.31 -17.29
CA TYR A 243 -28.03 -31.87 -17.52
C TYR A 243 -28.59 -31.06 -16.34
N VAL A 244 -29.71 -31.51 -15.76
CA VAL A 244 -30.29 -30.88 -14.56
C VAL A 244 -29.30 -30.96 -13.39
N PHE A 245 -28.64 -32.10 -13.19
CA PHE A 245 -27.62 -32.26 -12.16
C PHE A 245 -26.44 -31.29 -12.34
N PHE A 246 -25.88 -31.19 -13.56
CA PHE A 246 -24.81 -30.23 -13.84
C PHE A 246 -25.26 -28.76 -13.68
N LEU A 247 -26.48 -28.43 -14.08
CA LEU A 247 -27.02 -27.08 -13.96
C LEU A 247 -27.25 -26.70 -12.49
N THR A 248 -27.68 -27.65 -11.65
CA THR A 248 -27.79 -27.43 -10.20
C THR A 248 -26.44 -27.24 -9.52
N LEU A 249 -25.39 -27.96 -9.93
CA LEU A 249 -24.03 -27.77 -9.42
C LEU A 249 -23.44 -26.41 -9.81
N ILE A 250 -23.69 -25.95 -11.03
CA ILE A 250 -23.25 -24.63 -11.50
C ILE A 250 -23.95 -23.52 -10.70
N LEU A 251 -25.26 -23.63 -10.49
CA LEU A 251 -26.02 -22.65 -9.70
C LEU A 251 -25.58 -22.63 -8.23
N ALA A 252 -25.30 -23.79 -7.63
CA ALA A 252 -24.77 -23.88 -6.27
C ALA A 252 -23.37 -23.26 -6.15
N GLY A 253 -22.49 -23.52 -7.13
CA GLY A 253 -21.16 -22.91 -7.19
C GLY A 253 -21.24 -21.38 -7.34
N PHE A 254 -22.15 -20.89 -8.18
CA PHE A 254 -22.38 -19.45 -8.35
C PHE A 254 -22.95 -18.80 -7.09
N TYR A 255 -23.83 -19.49 -6.38
CA TYR A 255 -24.37 -19.03 -5.10
C TYR A 255 -23.27 -18.91 -4.03
N VAL A 256 -22.39 -19.90 -3.89
CA VAL A 256 -21.24 -19.84 -2.97
C VAL A 256 -20.28 -18.70 -3.35
N LEU A 257 -20.03 -18.50 -4.64
CA LEU A 257 -19.23 -17.37 -5.14
C LEU A 257 -19.86 -16.03 -4.78
N LEU A 258 -21.17 -15.86 -4.96
CA LEU A 258 -21.88 -14.63 -4.62
C LEU A 258 -21.91 -14.37 -3.12
N VAL A 259 -22.10 -15.40 -2.29
CA VAL A 259 -22.07 -15.26 -0.82
C VAL A 259 -20.67 -14.86 -0.34
N ASN A 260 -19.61 -15.50 -0.85
CA ASN A 260 -18.23 -15.13 -0.54
C ASN A 260 -17.86 -13.73 -1.07
N TYR A 261 -18.39 -13.32 -2.22
CA TYR A 261 -18.23 -11.96 -2.74
C TYR A 261 -18.96 -10.92 -1.88
N CYS A 262 -20.09 -11.30 -1.28
CA CYS A 262 -20.87 -10.44 -0.39
C CYS A 262 -20.19 -10.30 0.99
N GLU A 263 -19.64 -11.38 1.55
CA GLU A 263 -18.85 -11.33 2.80
C GLU A 263 -17.58 -10.50 2.66
N SER A 264 -16.85 -10.65 1.55
CA SER A 264 -15.66 -9.84 1.26
C SER A 264 -16.01 -8.38 0.99
N GLY A 265 -17.16 -8.08 0.37
CA GLY A 265 -17.69 -6.72 0.23
C GLY A 265 -18.06 -6.06 1.56
N ASN A 266 -18.62 -6.82 2.50
CA ASN A 266 -18.95 -6.34 3.84
C ASN A 266 -17.68 -6.11 4.69
N ALA A 267 -16.67 -6.97 4.57
CA ALA A 267 -15.35 -6.76 5.20
C ALA A 267 -14.63 -5.51 4.64
N PHE A 268 -14.77 -5.23 3.34
CA PHE A 268 -14.23 -4.03 2.70
C PHE A 268 -14.98 -2.76 3.16
N ARG A 269 -16.30 -2.82 3.32
CA ARG A 269 -17.11 -1.70 3.86
C ARG A 269 -16.78 -1.36 5.32
N ILE A 270 -16.48 -2.35 6.14
CA ILE A 270 -16.07 -2.14 7.55
C ILE A 270 -14.67 -1.51 7.60
N LYS A 271 -13.73 -1.92 6.73
CA LYS A 271 -12.42 -1.25 6.60
C LYS A 271 -12.53 0.17 6.03
N ALA A 272 -13.39 0.40 5.03
CA ALA A 272 -13.58 1.71 4.42
C ALA A 272 -14.17 2.75 5.40
N LYS A 273 -15.07 2.34 6.31
CA LYS A 273 -15.56 3.22 7.40
C LYS A 273 -14.49 3.56 8.44
N SER A 274 -13.46 2.72 8.62
CA SER A 274 -12.31 3.06 9.48
C SER A 274 -11.35 4.08 8.84
N PHE A 275 -11.29 4.14 7.50
CA PHE A 275 -10.49 5.12 6.76
C PHE A 275 -11.19 6.47 6.57
N ALA A 276 -12.54 6.51 6.61
CA ALA A 276 -13.32 7.74 6.45
C ALA A 276 -13.26 8.71 7.66
N ASN A 277 -12.73 8.27 8.80
CA ASN A 277 -12.54 9.11 10.00
C ASN A 277 -11.13 9.74 10.07
N ASN A 278 -10.35 9.72 8.97
CA ASN A 278 -9.02 10.31 8.91
C ASN A 278 -9.03 11.65 8.13
N PRO A 279 -8.74 12.81 8.76
CA PRO A 279 -8.85 14.13 8.13
C PRO A 279 -7.85 14.45 7.01
N TYR A 280 -7.01 13.52 6.55
CA TYR A 280 -5.85 13.79 5.68
C TYR A 280 -5.95 13.27 4.24
N VAL A 281 -7.14 12.89 3.75
CA VAL A 281 -7.29 12.37 2.37
C VAL A 281 -8.31 13.20 1.59
N SER A 282 -8.02 14.48 1.33
CA SER A 282 -8.87 15.33 0.48
C SER A 282 -8.37 15.50 -0.96
N ASP A 283 -7.08 15.30 -1.24
CA ASP A 283 -6.52 15.77 -2.53
C ASP A 283 -6.20 14.64 -3.54
N GLY A 284 -6.32 13.37 -3.14
CA GLY A 284 -6.11 12.21 -4.02
C GLY A 284 -7.35 11.67 -4.73
N MET A 285 -8.56 12.11 -4.36
CA MET A 285 -9.82 11.49 -4.82
C MET A 285 -10.49 12.17 -6.04
N LYS A 286 -9.90 13.21 -6.64
CA LYS A 286 -10.47 13.82 -7.85
C LYS A 286 -10.15 13.08 -9.16
N PHE A 287 -9.25 12.10 -9.12
CA PHE A 287 -8.90 11.31 -10.32
C PHE A 287 -9.71 10.00 -10.45
N LEU A 288 -10.38 9.55 -9.38
CA LEU A 288 -11.18 8.32 -9.38
C LEU A 288 -12.68 8.54 -9.61
N ASP A 289 -13.18 9.76 -9.43
CA ASP A 289 -14.60 10.09 -9.62
C ASP A 289 -15.05 10.03 -11.10
N ASN A 290 -14.16 10.33 -12.05
CA ASN A 290 -14.52 10.32 -13.47
C ASN A 290 -14.63 8.90 -14.09
N LYS A 291 -14.05 7.88 -13.44
CA LYS A 291 -14.17 6.48 -13.88
C LYS A 291 -15.31 5.73 -13.19
N PHE A 292 -15.71 6.17 -11.99
CA PHE A 292 -16.85 5.58 -11.26
C PHE A 292 -18.22 5.97 -11.86
N ASN A 293 -18.32 7.14 -12.50
CA ASN A 293 -19.56 7.60 -13.12
C ASN A 293 -19.97 6.83 -14.40
N PHE A 294 -19.07 6.06 -15.02
CA PHE A 294 -19.43 5.17 -16.13
C PHE A 294 -20.06 3.86 -15.65
N PHE A 295 -19.62 3.34 -14.49
CA PHE A 295 -20.17 2.11 -13.90
C PHE A 295 -21.51 2.32 -13.18
N ASN A 296 -21.74 3.51 -12.61
CA ASN A 296 -23.03 3.84 -11.99
C ASN A 296 -24.16 4.03 -13.01
N LYS A 297 -23.86 4.36 -14.28
CA LYS A 297 -24.89 4.50 -15.33
C LYS A 297 -25.44 3.15 -15.82
N ILE A 298 -24.65 2.07 -15.73
CA ILE A 298 -25.07 0.72 -16.17
C ILE A 298 -25.85 -0.01 -15.06
N ASN A 299 -25.54 0.25 -13.78
CA ASN A 299 -26.23 -0.39 -12.65
C ASN A 299 -27.59 0.25 -12.29
N CYS A 300 -27.86 1.49 -12.71
CA CYS A 300 -29.17 2.12 -12.50
C CYS A 300 -30.26 1.56 -13.44
N ASP A 301 -29.91 1.11 -14.65
CA ASP A 301 -30.90 0.57 -15.59
C ASP A 301 -31.35 -0.86 -15.23
N PHE A 302 -30.51 -1.65 -14.55
CA PHE A 302 -30.87 -3.02 -14.13
C PHE A 302 -31.67 -3.07 -12.82
N ALA A 303 -31.53 -2.06 -11.95
CA ALA A 303 -32.30 -1.96 -10.71
C ALA A 303 -33.73 -1.41 -10.91
N TYR A 304 -33.99 -0.73 -12.04
CA TYR A 304 -35.32 -0.20 -12.38
C TYR A 304 -36.29 -1.28 -12.92
N ALA A 305 -35.80 -2.39 -13.48
CA ALA A 305 -36.65 -3.44 -14.03
C ALA A 305 -37.22 -4.42 -13.00
N LYS A 306 -36.69 -4.46 -11.76
CA LYS A 306 -37.08 -5.46 -10.75
C LYS A 306 -37.93 -4.92 -9.60
N LYS A 307 -38.17 -3.60 -9.55
CA LYS A 307 -38.98 -2.95 -8.49
C LYS A 307 -40.19 -2.15 -9.01
N ALA A 308 -40.59 -2.36 -10.27
CA ALA A 308 -41.80 -1.80 -10.87
C ALA A 308 -43.01 -2.77 -10.87
N ASN A 309 -42.88 -3.99 -10.35
CA ASN A 309 -43.97 -4.98 -10.32
C ASN A 309 -44.64 -5.17 -8.95
N LYS A 310 -44.42 -4.25 -8.02
CA LYS A 310 -45.09 -4.23 -6.71
C LYS A 310 -45.17 -2.81 -6.19
N LEU A 311 -46.14 -2.06 -6.72
CA LEU A 311 -46.93 -1.00 -6.10
C LEU A 311 -47.60 -0.20 -7.21
N GLY A 312 -48.93 -0.22 -7.22
CA GLY A 312 -49.76 0.47 -8.20
C GLY A 312 -49.49 1.98 -8.23
N ALA A 313 -49.78 2.55 -9.38
CA ALA A 313 -49.67 3.97 -9.69
C ALA A 313 -50.36 4.83 -8.62
N LEU A 314 -49.57 5.68 -7.95
CA LEU A 314 -49.87 7.04 -7.46
C LEU A 314 -48.89 7.39 -6.35
N GLY A 315 -47.94 8.30 -6.61
CA GLY A 315 -47.07 8.85 -5.57
C GLY A 315 -45.60 9.05 -5.91
N VAL A 316 -45.23 9.30 -7.17
CA VAL A 316 -43.87 9.75 -7.51
C VAL A 316 -43.86 11.27 -7.58
N LYS A 317 -43.62 11.94 -6.45
CA LYS A 317 -43.10 13.32 -6.37
C LYS A 317 -42.76 13.70 -4.92
N LYS A 318 -41.63 13.21 -4.43
CA LYS A 318 -40.72 13.87 -3.47
C LYS A 318 -39.66 12.86 -3.05
N TRP A 319 -38.45 13.34 -2.78
CA TRP A 319 -37.22 12.60 -2.41
C TRP A 319 -36.24 12.33 -3.56
N CYS A 320 -35.77 13.43 -4.14
CA CYS A 320 -34.39 13.54 -4.60
C CYS A 320 -33.93 14.95 -4.22
N ASN A 321 -33.52 15.11 -2.95
CA ASN A 321 -32.72 16.21 -2.39
C ASN A 321 -32.63 16.02 -0.87
N GLN A 322 -31.78 15.09 -0.45
CA GLN A 322 -31.04 15.08 0.81
C GLN A 322 -29.98 13.96 0.72
#